data_AF-I0AYR8-F1
#
_entry.id   AF-I0AYR8-F1
#
_cell.length_a   1.000
_cell.length_b   1.000
_cell.length_c   1.000
_cell.angle_alpha   90.00
_cell.angle_beta   90.00
_cell.angle_gamma   90.00
#
_symmetry.space_group_name_H-M   'P 1'
#
loop_
_entity.id
_entity.type
_entity.pdbx_description
1 polymer ?
#
loop_
_entity_poly.entity_id
_entity_poly.type
_entity_poly.pdbx_seq_one_letter_code
_entity_poly.pdbx_strand_id
1 'polypeptide(L)'
;MFATLNLIMIIFIIASIVSILASILSKKAMIDREKMTPIECGFDPISPTRMPFSLQFFLIAIIFLIFDVEIALILPLIMIIFSSNIYFWIYTGVFFIMILLMGLYHEWNQGALKWSN
;
A
#
# COMPACT_ATOMS: atom_id res chain seq x y z
N MET A 1 20.16 -17.46 2.68
CA MET A 1 18.85 -18.00 3.09
C MET A 1 18.79 -18.28 4.60
N PHE A 2 19.69 -19.07 5.18
CA PHE A 2 19.68 -19.30 6.65
C PHE A 2 20.02 -18.02 7.45
N ALA A 3 21.04 -17.27 7.04
CA ALA A 3 21.40 -16.00 7.68
C ALA A 3 20.28 -14.94 7.61
N THR A 4 19.56 -14.88 6.49
CA THR A 4 18.42 -13.96 6.32
C THR A 4 17.24 -14.35 7.20
N LEU A 5 16.98 -15.64 7.38
CA LEU A 5 15.95 -16.13 8.32
C LEU A 5 16.30 -15.79 9.77
N ASN A 6 17.56 -16.00 10.18
CA ASN A 6 18.00 -15.64 11.53
C ASN A 6 17.86 -14.14 11.81
N LEU A 7 18.15 -13.31 10.82
CA LEU A 7 18.06 -11.86 10.95
C LEU A 7 16.60 -11.40 11.10
N ILE A 8 15.66 -11.99 10.35
CA ILE A 8 14.22 -11.75 10.51
C ILE A 8 13.75 -12.15 11.91
N MET A 9 14.17 -13.31 12.40
CA MET A 9 13.80 -13.80 13.74
C MET A 9 14.32 -12.85 14.83
N ILE A 10 15.56 -12.37 14.72
CA ILE A 10 16.15 -11.42 15.66
C ILE A 10 15.34 -10.10 15.68
N ILE A 11 14.99 -9.55 14.52
CA ILE A 11 14.20 -8.31 14.43
C ILE A 11 12.83 -8.49 15.10
N PHE A 12 12.15 -9.61 14.85
CA PHE A 12 10.84 -9.88 15.46
C PHE A 12 10.91 -10.01 16.98
N ILE A 13 11.96 -10.68 17.50
CA ILE A 13 12.21 -10.80 18.94
C ILE A 13 12.45 -9.42 19.55
N ILE A 14 13.27 -8.57 18.92
CA ILE A 14 13.53 -7.21 19.42
C ILE A 14 12.24 -6.37 19.45
N ALA A 15 11.45 -6.39 18.36
CA ALA A 15 10.20 -5.64 18.28
C ALA A 15 9.19 -6.06 19.36
N SER A 16 9.06 -7.38 19.60
CA SER A 16 8.19 -7.90 20.65
C SER A 16 8.65 -7.49 22.05
N ILE A 17 9.96 -7.61 22.36
CA ILE A 17 10.52 -7.16 23.64
C ILE A 17 10.25 -5.67 23.87
N VAL A 18 10.46 -4.82 22.87
CA VAL A 18 10.22 -3.37 22.98
C VAL A 18 8.74 -3.09 23.25
N SER A 19 7.81 -3.78 22.57
CA SER A 19 6.37 -3.61 22.80
C SER A 19 5.94 -4.04 24.21
N ILE A 20 6.50 -5.14 24.73
CA ILE A 20 6.22 -5.65 26.07
C ILE A 20 6.77 -4.69 27.12
N LEU A 21 8.03 -4.27 26.99
CA LEU A 21 8.63 -3.27 27.87
C LEU A 21 7.82 -1.98 27.87
N ALA A 22 7.43 -1.46 26.69
CA ALA A 22 6.59 -0.27 26.60
C ALA A 22 5.26 -0.45 27.35
N SER A 23 4.62 -1.62 27.25
CA SER A 23 3.38 -1.90 27.96
C SER A 23 3.54 -1.99 29.48
N ILE A 24 4.66 -2.55 29.97
CA ILE A 24 4.96 -2.68 31.41
C ILE A 24 5.37 -1.34 32.02
N LEU A 25 6.22 -0.58 31.32
CA LEU A 25 6.65 0.75 31.74
C LEU A 25 5.53 1.80 31.59
N SER A 26 4.55 1.57 30.72
CA SER A 26 3.40 2.46 30.59
C SER A 26 2.67 2.54 31.93
N LYS A 27 2.64 3.74 32.52
CA LYS A 27 1.84 4.02 33.71
C LYS A 27 0.37 3.97 33.31
N LYS A 28 -0.22 2.78 33.32
CA LYS A 28 -1.68 2.63 33.24
C LYS A 28 -2.25 3.22 34.52
N ALA A 29 -2.65 4.49 34.44
CA ALA A 29 -3.49 5.09 35.48
C ALA A 29 -4.73 4.21 35.66
N MET A 30 -5.36 4.30 36.84
CA MET A 30 -6.65 3.67 37.13
C MET A 30 -7.55 3.69 35.90
N ILE A 31 -8.14 2.53 35.60
CA ILE A 31 -9.01 2.32 34.45
C ILE A 31 -10.23 3.23 34.63
N ASP A 32 -10.13 4.42 34.05
CA ASP A 32 -11.16 5.44 34.12
C ASP A 32 -11.98 5.38 32.84
N ARG A 33 -13.31 5.37 32.98
CA ARG A 33 -14.22 5.21 31.85
C ARG A 33 -14.01 6.31 30.82
N GLU A 34 -13.81 7.54 31.27
CA GLU A 34 -13.62 8.74 30.42
C GLU A 34 -12.31 8.72 29.63
N LYS A 35 -11.31 7.94 30.06
CA LYS A 35 -10.07 7.72 29.29
C LYS A 35 -10.21 6.62 28.24
N MET A 36 -11.22 5.76 28.40
CA MET A 36 -11.52 4.66 27.50
C MET A 36 -12.63 5.00 26.49
N THR A 37 -13.27 6.16 26.63
CA THR A 37 -14.26 6.66 25.66
C THR A 37 -13.56 7.32 24.47
N PRO A 38 -14.13 7.19 23.24
CA PRO A 38 -13.66 7.95 22.09
C PRO A 38 -13.93 9.44 22.30
N ILE A 39 -13.00 10.30 21.87
CA ILE A 39 -13.06 11.75 22.09
C ILE A 39 -12.89 12.46 20.74
N GLU A 40 -13.76 13.40 20.42
CA GLU A 40 -13.66 14.30 19.28
C GLU A 40 -13.34 15.71 19.80
N CYS A 41 -12.05 16.09 19.81
CA CYS A 41 -11.57 17.39 20.29
C CYS A 41 -11.98 17.76 21.74
N GLY A 42 -12.08 16.78 22.62
CA GLY A 42 -12.49 16.97 24.02
C GLY A 42 -13.98 16.78 24.30
N PHE A 43 -14.77 16.39 23.28
CA PHE A 43 -16.19 16.11 23.39
C PHE A 43 -16.51 14.66 23.03
N ASP A 44 -17.70 14.20 23.43
CA ASP A 44 -18.25 12.95 22.93
C ASP A 44 -18.48 13.03 21.41
N PRO A 45 -18.22 11.95 20.65
CA PRO A 45 -18.36 11.96 19.20
C PRO A 45 -19.80 12.30 18.79
N ILE A 46 -19.93 13.33 17.95
CA ILE A 46 -21.24 13.89 17.55
C ILE A 46 -21.90 13.02 16.47
N SER A 47 -21.06 12.34 15.66
CA SER A 47 -21.50 11.51 14.54
C SER A 47 -20.87 10.12 14.62
N PRO A 48 -21.53 9.09 14.06
CA PRO A 48 -20.88 7.79 13.93
C PRO A 48 -19.60 7.91 13.11
N THR A 49 -18.56 7.18 13.50
CA THR A 49 -17.24 7.17 12.83
C THR A 49 -17.28 6.77 11.35
N ARG A 50 -18.40 6.26 10.85
CA ARG A 50 -18.60 5.90 9.44
C ARG A 50 -19.09 7.10 8.64
N MET A 51 -18.14 7.90 8.19
CA MET A 51 -18.40 8.98 7.23
C MET A 51 -18.55 8.40 5.81
N PRO A 52 -19.37 9.04 4.94
CA PRO A 52 -19.40 8.66 3.53
C PRO A 52 -17.99 8.76 2.94
N PHE A 53 -17.54 7.67 2.32
CA PHE A 53 -16.21 7.59 1.73
C PHE A 53 -16.20 8.28 0.36
N SER A 54 -15.14 9.01 0.05
CA SER A 54 -15.01 9.63 -1.26
C SER A 54 -14.71 8.57 -2.33
N LEU A 55 -15.49 8.54 -3.40
CA LEU A 55 -15.25 7.62 -4.53
C LEU A 55 -13.92 7.89 -5.25
N GLN A 56 -13.40 9.12 -5.16
CA GLN A 56 -12.12 9.47 -5.77
C GLN A 56 -10.95 8.71 -5.14
N PHE A 57 -10.85 8.67 -3.80
CA PHE A 57 -9.82 7.87 -3.12
C PHE A 57 -9.98 6.36 -3.40
N PHE A 58 -11.21 5.88 -3.59
CA PHE A 58 -11.45 4.49 -3.99
C PHE A 58 -10.87 4.17 -5.36
N LEU A 59 -11.14 5.04 -6.35
CA LEU A 59 -10.68 4.87 -7.73
C LEU A 59 -9.16 4.88 -7.81
N ILE A 60 -8.50 5.79 -7.09
CA ILE A 60 -7.04 5.86 -7.03
C ILE A 60 -6.45 4.55 -6.47
N ALA A 61 -7.07 3.95 -5.44
CA ALA A 61 -6.61 2.69 -4.86
C ALA A 61 -6.73 1.51 -5.84
N ILE A 62 -7.81 1.46 -6.63
CA ILE A 62 -7.98 0.43 -7.67
C ILE A 62 -6.94 0.60 -8.78
N ILE A 63 -6.76 1.84 -9.26
CA ILE A 63 -5.79 2.16 -10.30
C ILE A 63 -4.38 1.78 -9.84
N PHE A 64 -4.02 2.10 -8.59
CA PHE A 64 -2.75 1.70 -8.00
C PHE A 64 -2.57 0.17 -7.98
N LEU A 65 -3.61 -0.58 -7.59
CA LEU A 65 -3.56 -2.04 -7.57
C LEU A 65 -3.32 -2.63 -8.97
N ILE A 66 -3.99 -2.10 -9.99
CA ILE A 66 -3.82 -2.54 -11.38
C ILE A 66 -2.39 -2.24 -11.84
N PHE A 67 -1.90 -1.02 -11.61
CA PHE A 67 -0.53 -0.64 -11.99
C PHE A 67 0.54 -1.47 -11.26
N ASP A 68 0.32 -1.86 -10.00
CA ASP A 68 1.26 -2.73 -9.28
C ASP A 68 1.36 -4.12 -9.92
N VAL A 69 0.23 -4.70 -10.33
CA VAL A 69 0.20 -5.96 -11.08
C VAL A 69 0.89 -5.83 -12.44
N GLU A 70 0.68 -4.72 -13.14
CA GLU A 70 1.32 -4.46 -14.43
C GLU A 70 2.85 -4.34 -14.29
N ILE A 71 3.35 -3.65 -13.25
CA ILE A 71 4.79 -3.56 -12.97
C ILE A 71 5.36 -4.94 -12.61
N ALA A 72 4.63 -5.76 -11.86
CA ALA A 72 5.04 -7.13 -11.56
C ALA A 72 5.21 -7.97 -12.85
N LEU A 73 4.40 -7.72 -13.89
CA LEU A 73 4.54 -8.36 -15.21
C LEU A 73 5.73 -7.84 -16.03
N ILE A 74 6.21 -6.61 -15.79
CA ILE A 74 7.42 -6.07 -16.43
C ILE A 74 8.69 -6.74 -15.88
N LEU A 75 8.71 -7.12 -14.60
CA LEU A 75 9.92 -7.63 -13.94
C LEU A 75 10.52 -8.89 -14.61
N PRO A 76 9.74 -9.90 -15.03
CA PRO A 76 10.24 -11.02 -15.82
C PRO A 76 10.85 -10.62 -17.17
N LEU A 77 10.33 -9.56 -17.82
CA LEU A 77 10.84 -9.09 -19.10
C LEU A 77 12.32 -8.71 -18.98
N ILE A 78 12.72 -8.05 -17.88
CA ILE A 78 14.11 -7.65 -17.63
C ILE A 78 15.02 -8.87 -17.50
N MET A 79 14.56 -9.93 -16.81
CA MET A 79 15.34 -11.14 -16.60
C MET A 79 15.58 -11.94 -17.89
N ILE A 80 14.61 -11.90 -18.83
CA ILE A 80 14.62 -12.71 -20.06
C ILE A 80 15.47 -12.09 -21.19
N ILE A 81 16.02 -10.87 -21.01
CA ILE A 81 16.93 -10.21 -21.97
C ILE A 81 18.07 -11.14 -22.40
N PHE A 82 18.67 -11.87 -21.46
CA PHE A 82 19.86 -12.66 -21.71
C PHE A 82 19.58 -14.05 -22.32
N SER A 83 18.32 -14.52 -22.28
CA SER A 83 17.94 -15.87 -22.72
C SER A 83 17.08 -15.90 -23.98
N SER A 84 16.52 -14.76 -24.39
CA SER A 84 15.61 -14.65 -25.53
C SER A 84 16.24 -13.96 -26.73
N ASN A 85 15.59 -14.09 -27.89
CA ASN A 85 15.99 -13.34 -29.08
C ASN A 85 15.68 -11.85 -28.90
N ILE A 86 16.71 -11.00 -29.05
CA ILE A 86 16.63 -9.55 -28.82
C ILE A 86 15.51 -8.88 -29.64
N TYR A 87 15.26 -9.32 -30.87
CA TYR A 87 14.23 -8.73 -31.72
C TYR A 87 12.82 -9.02 -31.19
N PHE A 88 12.58 -10.25 -30.75
CA PHE A 88 11.30 -10.62 -30.13
C PHE A 88 11.12 -9.94 -28.78
N TRP A 89 12.19 -9.84 -27.98
CA TRP A 89 12.18 -9.15 -26.70
C TRP A 89 11.79 -7.67 -26.83
N ILE A 90 12.41 -6.95 -27.78
CA ILE A 90 12.08 -5.53 -28.04
C ILE A 90 10.63 -5.40 -28.52
N TYR A 91 10.18 -6.25 -29.45
CA TYR A 91 8.84 -6.15 -30.00
C TYR A 91 7.76 -6.37 -28.92
N THR A 92 7.90 -7.43 -28.11
CA THR A 92 6.94 -7.70 -27.04
C THR A 92 6.99 -6.65 -25.93
N GLY A 93 8.19 -6.17 -25.57
CA GLY A 93 8.36 -5.12 -24.58
C GLY A 93 7.72 -3.79 -24.99
N VAL A 94 7.97 -3.34 -26.23
CA VAL A 94 7.36 -2.12 -26.77
C VAL A 94 5.85 -2.27 -26.89
N PHE A 95 5.36 -3.40 -27.39
CA PHE A 95 3.93 -3.67 -27.49
C PHE A 95 3.24 -3.61 -26.12
N PHE A 96 3.85 -4.23 -25.10
CA PHE A 96 3.33 -4.20 -23.73
C PHE A 96 3.30 -2.78 -23.15
N ILE A 97 4.38 -2.01 -23.30
CA ILE A 97 4.43 -0.61 -22.82
C ILE A 97 3.38 0.26 -23.52
N MET A 98 3.14 0.06 -24.82
CA MET A 98 2.10 0.82 -25.54
C MET A 98 0.70 0.55 -25.00
N ILE A 99 0.39 -0.69 -24.61
CA ILE A 99 -0.90 -1.03 -23.98
C ILE A 99 -1.05 -0.29 -22.64
N LEU A 100 0.00 -0.30 -21.80
CA LEU A 100 -0.01 0.40 -20.51
C LEU A 100 -0.26 1.91 -20.67
N LEU A 101 0.45 2.55 -21.60
CA LEU A 101 0.29 3.97 -21.87
C LEU A 101 -1.11 4.30 -22.37
N MET A 102 -1.70 3.44 -23.21
CA MET A 102 -3.05 3.62 -23.71
C MET A 102 -4.11 3.48 -22.60
N GLY A 103 -3.92 2.53 -21.68
CA GLY A 103 -4.76 2.36 -20.49
C GLY A 103 -4.73 3.60 -19.59
N LEU A 104 -3.53 4.09 -19.25
CA LEU A 104 -3.35 5.31 -18.46
C LEU A 104 -4.01 6.53 -19.13
N TYR A 105 -3.84 6.69 -20.45
CA TYR A 105 -4.45 7.80 -21.18
C TYR A 105 -5.97 7.74 -21.14
N HIS A 106 -6.55 6.53 -21.25
CA HIS A 106 -7.98 6.33 -21.12
C HIS A 106 -8.48 6.74 -19.72
N GLU A 107 -7.82 6.30 -18.65
CA GLU A 107 -8.18 6.66 -17.27
C GLU A 107 -8.09 8.17 -17.01
N TRP A 108 -7.07 8.82 -17.56
CA TRP A 108 -6.94 10.28 -17.47
C TRP A 108 -8.10 10.98 -18.18
N ASN A 109 -8.44 10.55 -19.40
CA ASN A 109 -9.54 11.17 -20.14
C ASN A 109 -10.89 11.03 -19.43
N GLN A 110 -11.10 9.92 -18.71
CA GLN A 110 -12.29 9.71 -17.86
C GLN A 110 -12.31 10.57 -16.58
N GLY A 111 -11.24 11.31 -16.30
CA GLY A 111 -11.16 12.20 -15.15
C GLY A 111 -10.98 11.48 -13.82
N ALA A 112 -10.64 10.18 -13.82
CA ALA A 112 -10.38 9.42 -12.59
C ALA A 112 -9.22 10.00 -11.77
N LEU A 113 -8.31 10.70 -12.43
CA LEU A 113 -7.13 11.37 -11.85
C LEU A 113 -7.37 12.86 -11.54
N LYS A 114 -8.53 13.42 -11.87
CA LYS A 114 -8.83 14.84 -11.61
C LYS A 114 -9.34 14.99 -10.19
N TRP A 115 -8.65 15.81 -9.40
CA TRP A 115 -9.16 16.21 -8.09
C TRP A 115 -10.23 17.29 -8.29
N SER A 116 -11.40 17.12 -7.67
CA SER A 116 -12.32 18.25 -7.48
C SER A 116 -11.77 19.14 -6.37
N ASN A 117 -11.44 20.39 -6.71
CA ASN A 117 -11.25 21.46 -5.73
C ASN A 117 -12.58 21.81 -5.04
#